data_AF-A0A651G6J9-F1
#
_entry.id   AF-A0A651G6J9-F1
#
_cell.length_a   1.000
_cell.length_b   1.000
_cell.length_c   1.000
_cell.angle_alpha   90.00
_cell.angle_beta   90.00
_cell.angle_gamma   90.00
#
_symmetry.space_group_name_H-M   'P 1'
#
loop_
_entity.id
_entity.type
_entity.pdbx_description
1 polymer ?
#
loop_
_entity_poly.entity_id
_entity_poly.type
_entity_poly.pdbx_seq_one_letter_code
_entity_poly.pdbx_strand_id
1 'polypeptide(L)'
;MPLLLLGCDMNDLFDEGDTRKTYDGPDQVAFFPLQQEANLASGAASVEIQLISSQANTSNRSVSFSTAGTAQAGVHYNLITSSPATISSGALTVDVEIQLIEGSLEAGQSVVLEMTLESGDGAEVAPNLSNARVIIAG
;
A
#
# COMPACT_ATOMS: atom_id res chain seq x y z
N MET A 1 -57.62 27.65 -40.24
CA MET A 1 -56.78 26.54 -39.75
C MET A 1 -55.32 26.96 -39.84
N PRO A 2 -54.64 27.08 -38.70
CA PRO A 2 -53.25 26.65 -38.64
C PRO A 2 -52.96 25.82 -37.38
N LEU A 3 -52.05 24.85 -37.47
CA LEU A 3 -51.36 24.29 -36.32
C LEU A 3 -49.87 24.20 -36.65
N LEU A 4 -49.09 25.00 -35.94
CA LEU A 4 -47.64 24.83 -35.75
C LEU A 4 -47.39 23.54 -34.96
N LEU A 5 -46.29 22.84 -35.23
CA LEU A 5 -45.46 22.21 -34.21
C LEU A 5 -44.09 21.82 -34.81
N LEU A 6 -43.06 22.49 -34.31
CA LEU A 6 -41.65 22.10 -34.39
C LEU A 6 -41.47 20.74 -33.70
N GLY A 7 -40.77 19.81 -34.35
CA GLY A 7 -40.21 18.63 -33.72
C GLY A 7 -38.72 18.63 -33.99
N CYS A 8 -37.95 19.18 -33.07
CA CYS A 8 -36.50 19.15 -33.08
C CYS A 8 -36.01 17.71 -32.95
N ASP A 9 -34.94 17.43 -33.67
CA ASP A 9 -34.11 16.22 -33.59
C ASP A 9 -33.78 15.89 -32.12
N MET A 10 -34.39 14.83 -31.59
CA MET A 10 -34.20 14.36 -30.21
C MET A 10 -33.17 13.23 -30.12
N ASN A 11 -32.24 13.14 -31.08
CA ASN A 11 -31.23 12.09 -31.08
C ASN A 11 -29.89 12.48 -30.40
N ASP A 12 -29.71 13.73 -30.00
CA ASP A 12 -28.47 14.22 -29.35
C ASP A 12 -28.64 14.50 -27.83
N LEU A 13 -29.75 14.07 -27.21
CA LEU A 13 -30.02 14.31 -25.78
C LEU A 13 -29.51 13.20 -24.84
N PHE A 14 -28.87 12.18 -25.39
CA PHE A 14 -28.04 11.24 -24.63
C PHE A 14 -26.58 11.45 -25.04
N ASP A 15 -26.10 12.69 -24.96
CA ASP A 15 -24.70 12.90 -24.62
C ASP A 15 -24.51 12.26 -23.25
N GLU A 16 -24.05 11.01 -23.25
CA GLU A 16 -23.53 10.33 -22.07
C GLU A 16 -22.26 11.07 -21.64
N GLY A 17 -22.42 12.33 -21.24
CA GLY A 17 -21.42 13.17 -20.63
C GLY A 17 -20.98 12.51 -19.35
N ASP A 18 -19.97 11.67 -19.47
CA ASP A 18 -19.04 11.29 -18.43
C ASP A 18 -19.70 10.75 -17.14
N THR A 19 -20.57 9.75 -17.28
CA THR A 19 -21.15 9.03 -16.12
C THR A 19 -20.21 7.98 -15.53
N ARG A 20 -19.03 7.76 -16.12
CA ARG A 20 -17.96 6.98 -15.50
C ARG A 20 -17.04 7.93 -14.74
N LYS A 21 -17.28 8.10 -13.44
CA LYS A 21 -16.24 8.54 -12.51
C LYS A 21 -15.17 7.45 -12.39
N THR A 22 -14.43 7.17 -13.46
CA THR A 22 -13.22 6.37 -13.41
C THR A 22 -12.11 7.28 -12.94
N TYR A 23 -11.59 7.01 -11.75
CA TYR A 23 -10.33 7.59 -11.32
C TYR A 23 -9.24 7.07 -12.28
N ASP A 24 -8.72 7.96 -13.12
CA ASP A 24 -7.62 7.73 -14.07
C ASP A 24 -6.31 8.33 -13.52
N GLY A 25 -6.16 8.30 -12.19
CA GLY A 25 -4.92 8.70 -11.56
C GLY A 25 -3.81 7.66 -11.78
N PRO A 26 -2.55 8.02 -11.52
CA PRO A 26 -1.44 7.08 -11.62
C PRO A 26 -1.64 5.90 -10.65
N ASP A 27 -1.10 4.74 -11.02
CA ASP A 27 -0.96 3.61 -10.10
C ASP A 27 -0.19 4.05 -8.86
N GLN A 28 -0.57 3.54 -7.69
CA GLN A 28 0.09 3.88 -6.43
C GLN A 28 0.55 2.66 -5.65
N VAL A 29 1.60 2.83 -4.85
CA VAL A 29 2.02 1.88 -3.83
C VAL A 29 1.77 2.44 -2.43
N ALA A 30 1.27 1.59 -1.55
CA ALA A 30 0.86 1.96 -0.18
C ALA A 30 1.19 0.83 0.80
N PHE A 31 1.42 1.17 2.06
CA PHE A 31 1.48 0.17 3.14
C PHE A 31 0.10 -0.13 3.71
N PHE A 32 -0.04 -1.35 4.25
CA PHE A 32 -1.14 -1.74 5.12
C PHE A 32 -0.72 -2.88 6.06
N PRO A 33 -1.11 -2.88 7.35
CA PRO A 33 -1.65 -1.74 8.07
C PRO A 33 -0.59 -0.64 8.24
N LEU A 34 -1.02 0.62 8.43
CA LEU A 34 -0.10 1.73 8.72
C LEU A 34 0.41 1.71 10.17
N GLN A 35 -0.26 0.98 11.04
CA GLN A 35 0.15 0.74 12.41
C GLN A 35 -0.19 -0.68 12.83
N GLN A 36 0.77 -1.34 13.45
CA GLN A 36 0.62 -2.67 14.02
C GLN A 36 1.28 -2.71 15.40
N GLU A 37 0.67 -3.42 16.33
CA GLU A 37 1.33 -3.84 17.57
C GLU A 37 1.71 -5.31 17.45
N ALA A 38 2.95 -5.65 17.81
CA ALA A 38 3.46 -7.01 17.79
C ALA A 38 4.24 -7.29 19.08
N ASN A 39 4.04 -8.47 19.64
CA ASN A 39 4.80 -8.92 20.81
C ASN A 39 5.94 -9.82 20.36
N LEU A 40 7.12 -9.71 20.98
CA LEU A 40 8.27 -10.55 20.67
C LEU A 40 7.95 -12.06 20.72
N ALA A 41 7.08 -12.48 21.65
CA ALA A 41 6.63 -13.88 21.79
C ALA A 41 5.77 -14.39 20.62
N SER A 42 5.31 -13.50 19.73
CA SER A 42 4.67 -13.93 18.46
C SER A 42 5.69 -14.42 17.42
N GLY A 43 6.97 -14.04 17.60
CA GLY A 43 8.07 -14.39 16.70
C GLY A 43 8.07 -13.68 15.34
N ALA A 44 6.98 -13.00 14.95
CA ALA A 44 6.88 -12.35 13.65
C ALA A 44 5.90 -11.17 13.62
N ALA A 45 6.13 -10.24 12.69
CA ALA A 45 5.22 -9.19 12.24
C ALA A 45 5.20 -9.16 10.71
N SER A 46 4.16 -8.55 10.12
CA SER A 46 4.05 -8.38 8.66
C SER A 46 3.40 -7.06 8.34
N VAL A 47 3.98 -6.35 7.37
CA VAL A 47 3.38 -5.17 6.76
C VAL A 47 3.25 -5.44 5.27
N GLU A 48 2.05 -5.32 4.74
CA GLU A 48 1.76 -5.51 3.33
C GLU A 48 2.09 -4.23 2.54
N ILE A 49 2.68 -4.40 1.37
CA ILE A 49 2.75 -3.37 0.33
C ILE A 49 1.66 -3.68 -0.68
N GLN A 50 0.79 -2.71 -0.94
CA GLN A 50 -0.32 -2.79 -1.88
C GLN A 50 -0.04 -1.96 -3.13
N LEU A 51 -0.37 -2.51 -4.29
CA LEU A 51 -0.51 -1.82 -5.56
C LEU A 51 -1.97 -1.42 -5.75
N ILE A 52 -2.22 -0.11 -5.71
CA ILE A 52 -3.51 0.50 -6.00
C ILE A 52 -3.50 0.86 -7.49
N SER A 53 -4.17 0.05 -8.30
CA SER A 53 -4.27 0.25 -9.75
C SER A 53 -5.72 0.05 -10.23
N SER A 54 -6.09 0.77 -11.29
CA SER A 54 -7.34 0.53 -12.02
C SER A 54 -7.22 -0.59 -13.06
N GLN A 55 -6.00 -1.06 -13.32
CA GLN A 55 -5.68 -2.11 -14.31
C GLN A 55 -5.14 -3.36 -13.62
N ALA A 56 -5.18 -4.48 -14.35
CA ALA A 56 -4.54 -5.71 -13.90
C ALA A 56 -3.01 -5.55 -13.88
N ASN A 57 -2.36 -6.04 -12.82
CA ASN A 57 -0.91 -6.09 -12.77
C ASN A 57 -0.39 -7.23 -13.67
N THR A 58 0.21 -6.90 -14.82
CA THR A 58 0.65 -7.89 -15.82
C THR A 58 2.16 -8.14 -15.82
N SER A 59 2.90 -7.52 -14.89
CA SER A 59 4.34 -7.68 -14.73
C SER A 59 4.75 -7.62 -13.26
N ASN A 60 5.95 -8.10 -12.94
CA ASN A 60 6.49 -7.90 -11.60
C ASN A 60 6.76 -6.40 -11.36
N ARG A 61 6.43 -5.89 -10.18
CA ARG A 61 6.72 -4.51 -9.76
C ARG A 61 7.66 -4.52 -8.57
N SER A 62 8.77 -3.80 -8.68
CA SER A 62 9.73 -3.62 -7.60
C SER A 62 9.36 -2.41 -6.74
N VAL A 63 9.31 -2.56 -5.43
CA VAL A 63 8.96 -1.49 -4.49
C VAL A 63 10.06 -1.35 -3.44
N SER A 64 10.73 -0.20 -3.44
CA SER A 64 11.79 0.10 -2.49
C SER A 64 11.21 0.72 -1.22
N PHE A 65 11.71 0.27 -0.08
CA PHE A 65 11.41 0.83 1.23
C PHE A 65 12.65 0.92 2.12
N SER A 66 12.57 1.75 3.15
CA SER A 66 13.59 1.91 4.20
C SER A 66 13.02 1.61 5.58
N THR A 67 13.89 1.32 6.54
CA THR A 67 13.52 1.15 7.95
C THR A 67 14.24 2.17 8.84
N ALA A 68 13.55 2.66 9.86
CA ALA A 68 14.03 3.63 10.85
C ALA A 68 13.32 3.40 12.20
N GLY A 69 13.44 4.36 13.11
CA GLY A 69 12.80 4.34 14.43
C GLY A 69 13.74 3.92 15.56
N THR A 70 13.17 3.52 16.69
CA THR A 70 13.93 3.07 17.87
C THR A 70 14.23 1.58 17.83
N ALA A 71 13.56 0.82 16.95
CA ALA A 71 13.86 -0.59 16.76
C ALA A 71 15.14 -0.79 15.95
N GLN A 72 16.16 -1.43 16.53
CA GLN A 72 17.40 -1.83 15.89
C GLN A 72 17.32 -3.22 15.21
N ALA A 73 17.68 -3.28 13.93
CA ALA A 73 17.82 -4.52 13.18
C ALA A 73 18.97 -5.40 13.75
N GLY A 74 18.77 -6.72 13.76
CA GLY A 74 19.67 -7.70 14.37
C GLY A 74 19.64 -7.74 15.90
N VAL A 75 18.92 -6.81 16.54
CA VAL A 75 18.70 -6.79 18.00
C VAL A 75 17.25 -7.08 18.32
N HIS A 76 16.30 -6.30 17.77
CA HIS A 76 14.86 -6.51 18.03
C HIS A 76 14.15 -7.24 16.90
N TYR A 77 14.62 -7.11 15.67
CA TYR A 77 14.03 -7.78 14.51
C TYR A 77 15.07 -8.12 13.44
N ASN A 78 14.74 -9.09 12.59
CA ASN A 78 15.39 -9.35 11.31
C ASN A 78 14.38 -9.15 10.19
N LEU A 79 14.77 -8.45 9.13
CA LEU A 79 13.94 -8.30 7.95
C LEU A 79 14.12 -9.53 7.05
N ILE A 80 13.04 -10.27 6.79
CA ILE A 80 13.07 -11.46 5.94
C ILE A 80 12.84 -11.08 4.47
N THR A 81 11.85 -10.23 4.20
CA THR A 81 11.65 -9.64 2.87
C THR A 81 12.57 -8.43 2.71
N SER A 82 13.63 -8.55 1.92
CA SER A 82 14.54 -7.44 1.67
C SER A 82 13.93 -6.35 0.78
N SER A 83 14.44 -5.13 0.91
CA SER A 83 14.16 -4.04 -0.01
C SER A 83 15.08 -4.15 -1.24
N PRO A 84 14.56 -4.04 -2.47
CA PRO A 84 13.16 -3.83 -2.80
C PRO A 84 12.31 -5.12 -2.73
N ALA A 85 11.07 -4.99 -2.24
CA ALA A 85 10.07 -6.05 -2.30
C ALA A 85 9.50 -6.17 -3.73
N THR A 86 9.05 -7.38 -4.10
CA THR A 86 8.49 -7.63 -5.44
C THR A 86 7.02 -8.01 -5.36
N ILE A 87 6.15 -7.16 -5.91
CA ILE A 87 4.76 -7.53 -6.19
C ILE A 87 4.78 -8.35 -7.48
N SER A 88 4.44 -9.63 -7.39
CA SER A 88 4.46 -10.53 -8.54
C SER A 88 3.37 -10.18 -9.55
N SER A 89 3.59 -10.48 -10.83
CA SER A 89 2.54 -10.38 -11.86
C SER A 89 1.28 -11.13 -11.43
N GLY A 90 0.11 -10.51 -11.66
CA GLY A 90 -1.19 -11.03 -11.25
C GLY A 90 -1.53 -10.79 -9.78
N ALA A 91 -0.55 -10.44 -8.93
CA ALA A 91 -0.78 -10.01 -7.56
C ALA A 91 -0.89 -8.48 -7.48
N LEU A 92 -1.63 -8.03 -6.47
CA LEU A 92 -1.72 -6.62 -6.10
C LEU A 92 -1.00 -6.33 -4.78
N THR A 93 -0.47 -7.34 -4.10
CA THR A 93 0.16 -7.15 -2.81
C THR A 93 1.39 -8.03 -2.64
N VAL A 94 2.25 -7.65 -1.70
CA VAL A 94 3.39 -8.44 -1.21
C VAL A 94 3.60 -8.16 0.29
N ASP A 95 3.85 -9.20 1.07
CA ASP A 95 4.16 -9.09 2.48
C ASP A 95 5.64 -8.75 2.71
N VAL A 96 5.88 -7.74 3.54
CA VAL A 96 7.18 -7.49 4.15
C VAL A 96 7.25 -8.25 5.46
N GLU A 97 7.85 -9.44 5.41
CA GLU A 97 7.99 -10.32 6.56
C GLU A 97 9.10 -9.83 7.50
N ILE A 98 8.75 -9.68 8.77
CA ILE A 98 9.64 -9.22 9.84
C ILE A 98 9.69 -10.30 10.91
N GLN A 99 10.87 -10.90 11.11
CA GLN A 99 11.09 -11.82 12.22
C GLN A 99 11.42 -11.04 13.48
N LEU A 100 10.72 -11.31 14.57
CA LEU A 100 10.96 -10.68 15.87
C LEU A 100 11.95 -11.50 16.69
N ILE A 101 12.87 -10.84 17.39
CA ILE A 101 13.91 -11.48 18.18
C ILE A 101 13.48 -11.51 19.65
N GLU A 102 13.09 -12.70 20.12
CA GLU A 102 12.71 -12.93 21.51
C GLU A 102 13.80 -12.54 22.51
N GLY A 103 13.40 -12.02 23.67
CA GLY A 103 14.31 -11.61 24.74
C GLY A 103 15.09 -10.32 24.47
N SER A 104 14.80 -9.62 23.37
CA SER A 104 15.44 -8.33 23.05
C SER A 104 14.87 -7.14 23.83
N LEU A 105 13.75 -7.32 24.53
CA LEU A 105 13.06 -6.34 25.37
C LEU A 105 12.51 -7.01 26.63
N GLU A 106 12.47 -6.26 27.73
CA GLU A 106 11.83 -6.69 28.98
C GLU A 106 10.31 -6.44 28.95
N ALA A 107 9.57 -7.15 29.80
CA ALA A 107 8.12 -6.98 29.90
C ALA A 107 7.73 -5.51 30.21
N GLY A 108 6.85 -4.95 29.38
CA GLY A 108 6.42 -3.55 29.48
C GLY A 108 7.32 -2.54 28.75
N GLN A 109 8.42 -2.99 28.12
CA GLN A 109 9.18 -2.17 27.18
C GLN A 109 8.58 -2.25 25.77
N SER A 110 8.78 -1.19 25.00
CA SER A 110 8.44 -1.17 23.58
C SER A 110 9.42 -0.33 22.77
N VAL A 111 9.60 -0.72 21.52
CA VAL A 111 10.33 0.02 20.50
C VAL A 111 9.48 0.15 19.25
N VAL A 112 9.81 1.10 18.39
CA VAL A 112 9.05 1.37 17.16
C VAL A 112 9.95 1.13 15.96
N LEU A 113 9.53 0.23 15.09
CA LEU A 113 10.04 0.09 13.74
C LEU A 113 9.20 0.98 12.82
N GLU A 114 9.83 1.96 12.20
CA GLU A 114 9.21 2.81 11.19
C GLU A 114 9.65 2.34 9.81
N MET A 115 8.71 2.21 8.88
CA MET A 115 8.95 1.83 7.50
C MET A 115 8.49 2.96 6.59
N THR A 116 9.25 3.23 5.53
CA THR A 116 8.93 4.28 4.54
C THR A 116 9.06 3.72 3.13
N LEU A 117 8.02 3.88 2.31
CA LEU A 117 8.09 3.62 0.86
C LEU A 117 8.90 4.73 0.19
N GLU A 118 9.90 4.32 -0.58
CA GLU A 118 10.82 5.23 -1.29
C GLU A 118 10.46 5.33 -2.78
N SER A 119 10.09 4.22 -3.40
CA SER A 119 9.72 4.16 -4.82
C SER A 119 8.94 2.91 -5.19
N GLY A 120 8.12 2.99 -6.24
CA GLY A 120 7.47 1.86 -6.90
C GLY A 120 7.77 1.87 -8.40
N ASP A 121 8.07 0.70 -8.97
CA ASP A 121 8.29 0.55 -10.40
C ASP A 121 6.97 0.80 -11.18
N GLY A 122 6.90 1.94 -11.87
CA GLY A 122 5.73 2.38 -12.62
C GLY A 122 4.48 2.61 -11.75
N ALA A 123 4.68 2.94 -10.47
CA ALA A 123 3.64 3.34 -9.54
C ALA A 123 4.19 4.41 -8.58
N GLU A 124 3.39 5.45 -8.30
CA GLU A 124 3.77 6.52 -7.39
C GLU A 124 3.59 6.10 -5.92
N VAL A 125 4.37 6.69 -5.02
CA VAL A 125 4.16 6.45 -3.59
C VAL A 125 2.91 7.21 -3.13
N ALA A 126 1.96 6.49 -2.50
CA ALA A 126 0.74 7.10 -1.98
C ALA A 126 1.08 8.05 -0.79
N PRO A 127 0.81 9.35 -0.88
CA PRO A 127 1.38 10.36 0.03
C PRO A 127 0.96 10.25 1.50
N ASN A 128 -0.17 9.59 1.78
CA ASN A 128 -0.68 9.41 3.15
C ASN A 128 -0.56 7.96 3.65
N LEU A 129 -0.05 7.06 2.81
CA LEU A 129 0.07 5.62 3.07
C LEU A 129 1.51 5.13 2.88
N SER A 130 2.47 6.05 2.79
CA SER A 130 3.88 5.76 2.55
C SER A 130 4.62 5.30 3.79
N ASN A 131 4.05 5.50 4.98
CA ASN A 131 4.69 5.19 6.25
C ASN A 131 3.88 4.16 7.04
N ALA A 132 4.56 3.12 7.51
CA ALA A 132 4.00 2.14 8.42
C ALA A 132 4.81 2.07 9.71
N ARG A 133 4.15 1.72 10.80
CA ARG A 133 4.77 1.62 12.14
C ARG A 133 4.44 0.28 12.77
N VAL A 134 5.47 -0.46 13.17
CA VAL A 134 5.33 -1.66 13.98
C VAL A 134 5.84 -1.34 15.38
N ILE A 135 4.93 -1.37 16.36
CA ILE A 135 5.26 -1.22 17.78
C ILE A 135 5.59 -2.62 18.29
N ILE A 136 6.86 -2.85 18.59
CA ILE A 136 7.37 -4.13 19.07
C ILE A 136 7.42 -4.07 20.60
N ALA A 137 6.67 -4.94 21.27
CA ALA A 137 6.59 -5.04 22.72
C ALA A 137 7.28 -6.30 23.25
N GLY A 138 7.94 -6.17 24.41
CA GLY A 138 8.47 -7.28 25.19
C GLY A 138 7.41 -8.09 25.91
#